data_AF-A0A415FLK0-F1
#
_entry.id   AF-A0A415FLK0-F1
#
_cell.length_a   1.000
_cell.length_b   1.000
_cell.length_c   1.000
_cell.angle_alpha   90.00
_cell.angle_beta   90.00
_cell.angle_gamma   90.00
#
_symmetry.space_group_name_H-M   'P 1'
#
loop_
_entity.id
_entity.type
_entity.pdbx_description
1 polymer ?
#
loop_
_entity_poly.entity_id
_entity_poly.type
_entity_poly.pdbx_seq_one_letter_code
_entity_poly.pdbx_strand_id
1 'polypeptide(L)'
;MLSPPKNFIKEQRINFASRLLVTTSLTIEEIMYQSGFMNRSHFYKKFTKRIGVAPKDYRLHNKKIGKLQRSHILAAISFLIC
;
A
#
# COMPACT_ATOMS: atom_id res chain seq x y z
N MET A 1 -14.96 -10.53 24.10
CA MET A 1 -14.79 -11.24 22.81
C MET A 1 -13.49 -10.77 22.14
N LEU A 2 -12.37 -11.41 22.46
CA LEU A 2 -11.10 -11.15 21.77
C LEU A 2 -11.10 -12.00 20.50
N SER A 3 -11.05 -11.36 19.33
CA SER A 3 -10.80 -12.06 18.05
C SER A 3 -9.57 -12.96 18.21
N PRO A 4 -9.61 -14.25 17.77
CA PRO A 4 -8.50 -15.17 17.98
C PRO A 4 -7.17 -14.56 17.49
N PRO A 5 -6.05 -14.71 18.22
CA PRO A 5 -4.76 -14.05 17.93
C PRO A 5 -4.30 -14.20 16.47
N LYS A 6 -4.66 -15.32 15.83
CA LYS A 6 -4.38 -15.62 14.42
C LYS A 6 -4.96 -14.63 13.42
N ASN A 7 -6.08 -13.97 13.71
CA ASN A 7 -6.68 -13.00 12.79
C ASN A 7 -6.01 -11.62 12.93
N PHE A 8 -5.71 -11.21 14.16
CA PHE A 8 -4.99 -9.97 14.43
C PHE A 8 -3.62 -9.92 13.75
N ILE A 9 -2.84 -11.01 13.85
CA ILE A 9 -1.51 -11.09 13.22
C ILE A 9 -1.63 -10.93 11.69
N LYS A 10 -2.65 -11.54 11.06
CA LYS A 10 -2.85 -11.43 9.61
C LYS A 10 -3.18 -10.01 9.19
N GLU A 11 -3.97 -9.29 9.99
CA GLU A 11 -4.29 -7.88 9.71
C GLU A 11 -3.06 -6.99 9.83
N GLN A 12 -2.25 -7.17 10.89
CA GLN A 12 -1.00 -6.43 11.05
C GLN A 12 -0.03 -6.65 9.88
N ARG A 13 0.08 -7.89 9.38
CA ARG A 13 0.89 -8.20 8.20
C ARG A 13 0.42 -7.47 6.95
N ILE A 14 -0.90 -7.39 6.71
CA ILE A 14 -1.45 -6.63 5.56
C ILE A 14 -1.23 -5.13 5.73
N ASN A 15 -1.37 -4.60 6.95
CA ASN A 15 -1.10 -3.19 7.23
C ASN A 15 0.37 -2.85 6.98
N PHE A 16 1.29 -3.72 7.40
CA PHE A 16 2.71 -3.57 7.13
C PHE A 16 3.02 -3.62 5.63
N ALA A 17 2.47 -4.59 4.89
CA ALA A 17 2.60 -4.67 3.44
C ALA A 17 2.10 -3.40 2.74
N SER A 18 0.98 -2.85 3.21
CA SER A 18 0.38 -1.62 2.66
C SER A 18 1.30 -0.41 2.83
N ARG A 19 2.01 -0.30 3.97
CA ARG A 19 3.02 0.74 4.19
C ARG A 19 4.20 0.56 3.23
N LEU A 20 4.75 -0.64 3.13
CA LEU A 20 5.88 -0.91 2.23
C LEU A 20 5.54 -0.61 0.76
N LEU A 21 4.30 -0.86 0.32
CA LEU A 21 3.85 -0.59 -1.05
C LEU A 21 3.93 0.90 -1.41
N VAL A 22 3.76 1.80 -0.44
CA VAL A 22 3.74 3.25 -0.64
C VAL A 22 5.06 3.94 -0.28
N THR A 23 5.82 3.39 0.68
CA THR A 23 7.07 4.01 1.16
C THR A 23 8.33 3.49 0.48
N THR A 24 8.26 2.35 -0.24
CA THR A 24 9.44 1.71 -0.83
C THR A 24 9.27 1.42 -2.31
N SER A 25 10.40 1.16 -2.98
CA SER A 25 10.45 0.71 -4.37
C SER A 25 10.56 -0.82 -4.52
N LEU A 26 10.46 -1.58 -3.42
CA LEU A 26 10.53 -3.04 -3.43
C LEU A 26 9.49 -3.66 -4.37
N THR A 27 9.80 -4.79 -4.98
CA THR A 27 8.83 -5.59 -5.75
C THR A 27 7.69 -6.06 -4.85
N ILE A 28 6.53 -6.39 -5.45
CA ILE A 28 5.40 -6.93 -4.68
C ILE A 28 5.78 -8.26 -4.00
N GLU A 29 6.72 -9.00 -4.60
CA GLU A 29 7.20 -10.27 -4.08
C GLU A 29 8.08 -10.11 -2.84
N GLU A 30 9.05 -9.18 -2.86
CA GLU A 30 9.85 -8.84 -1.68
C GLU A 30 8.96 -8.35 -0.53
N ILE A 31 7.98 -7.50 -0.82
CA ILE A 31 7.03 -7.01 0.19
C ILE A 31 6.19 -8.14 0.77
N MET A 32 5.75 -9.09 -0.06
CA MET A 32 5.01 -10.25 0.38
C MET A 32 5.84 -11.06 1.39
N TYR A 33 7.09 -11.37 1.05
CA TYR A 33 7.98 -12.13 1.94
C TYR A 33 8.31 -11.36 3.22
N GLN A 34 8.65 -10.07 3.14
CA GLN A 34 8.92 -9.23 4.32
C GLN A 34 7.70 -9.09 5.24
N SER A 35 6.50 -9.13 4.66
CA SER A 35 5.25 -9.09 5.43
C SER A 35 4.83 -10.47 5.98
N GLY A 36 5.69 -11.49 5.83
CA GLY A 36 5.47 -12.82 6.36
C GLY A 36 4.47 -13.67 5.57
N PHE A 37 4.29 -13.40 4.28
CA PHE A 37 3.52 -14.25 3.37
C PHE A 37 4.46 -15.06 2.49
N MET A 38 4.25 -16.37 2.39
CA MET A 38 5.03 -17.28 1.54
C MET A 38 4.30 -17.68 0.26
N ASN A 39 3.00 -17.35 0.17
CA ASN A 39 2.16 -17.73 -0.96
C ASN A 39 1.51 -16.50 -1.58
N ARG A 40 1.77 -16.31 -2.88
CA ARG A 40 1.29 -15.17 -3.67
C ARG A 40 -0.22 -15.09 -3.73
N SER A 41 -0.91 -16.17 -4.07
CA SER A 41 -2.37 -16.20 -4.16
C SER A 41 -3.04 -15.88 -2.83
N HIS A 42 -2.49 -16.40 -1.73
CA HIS A 42 -2.98 -16.11 -0.38
C HIS A 42 -2.77 -14.64 -0.01
N PHE A 43 -1.59 -14.08 -0.30
CA PHE A 43 -1.31 -12.66 -0.09
C PHE A 43 -2.28 -11.77 -0.86
N TYR A 44 -2.41 -11.98 -2.17
CA TYR A 44 -3.31 -11.18 -3.02
C TYR A 44 -4.76 -11.27 -2.56
N LYS A 45 -5.26 -12.48 -2.25
CA LYS A 45 -6.62 -12.68 -1.73
C LYS A 45 -6.85 -11.96 -0.41
N LYS A 46 -5.88 -12.03 0.52
CA LYS A 46 -6.00 -11.36 1.83
C LYS A 46 -5.86 -9.85 1.75
N PHE A 47 -4.91 -9.36 0.95
CA PHE A 47 -4.72 -7.94 0.73
C PHE A 47 -5.95 -7.32 0.10
N THR A 48 -6.42 -7.88 -1.02
CA THR A 48 -7.61 -7.37 -1.72
C THR A 48 -8.85 -7.45 -0.85
N LYS A 49 -9.03 -8.54 -0.08
CA LYS A 49 -10.16 -8.64 0.87
C LYS A 49 -10.16 -7.54 1.94
N ARG A 50 -8.98 -7.07 2.37
CA ARG A 50 -8.86 -6.05 3.43
C ARG A 50 -8.85 -4.62 2.91
N ILE A 51 -8.16 -4.39 1.79
CA ILE A 51 -7.92 -3.04 1.22
C ILE A 51 -8.92 -2.70 0.11
N GLY A 52 -9.54 -3.70 -0.51
CA GLY A 52 -10.53 -3.54 -1.60
C GLY A 52 -9.93 -3.52 -3.00
N VAL A 53 -8.61 -3.38 -3.14
CA VAL A 53 -7.92 -3.36 -4.45
C VAL A 53 -6.66 -4.23 -4.42
N ALA A 54 -6.16 -4.61 -5.60
CA ALA A 54 -4.94 -5.40 -5.69
C ALA A 54 -3.69 -4.59 -5.26
N PRO A 55 -2.63 -5.24 -4.71
CA PRO A 55 -1.41 -4.57 -4.28
C PRO A 55 -0.74 -3.67 -5.33
N LYS A 56 -0.80 -4.10 -6.60
CA LYS A 56 -0.24 -3.34 -7.75
C LYS A 56 -1.00 -2.04 -7.95
N ASP A 57 -2.33 -2.09 -7.95
CA ASP A 57 -3.20 -0.94 -8.15
C ASP A 57 -3.11 0.01 -6.95
N TYR A 58 -3.05 -0.55 -5.73
CA TYR A 58 -2.83 0.22 -4.51
C TYR A 58 -1.57 1.08 -4.60
N ARG A 59 -0.43 0.50 -5.03
CA ARG A 59 0.81 1.24 -5.24
C ARG A 59 0.66 2.31 -6.33
N LEU A 60 0.02 1.98 -7.44
CA LEU A 60 -0.16 2.92 -8.56
C LEU A 60 -1.01 4.12 -8.16
N HIS A 61 -2.13 3.89 -7.46
CA HIS A 61 -3.01 4.95 -6.97
C HIS A 61 -2.28 5.90 -6.03
N ASN A 62 -1.51 5.38 -5.06
CA ASN A 62 -0.74 6.21 -4.14
C ASN A 62 0.37 7.02 -4.84
N LYS A 63 1.02 6.45 -5.87
CA LYS A 63 1.96 7.21 -6.71
C LYS A 63 1.28 8.32 -7.50
N LYS A 64 0.06 8.09 -8.01
CA LYS A 64 -0.73 9.12 -8.71
C LYS A 64 -1.15 10.25 -7.78
N ILE A 65 -1.66 9.94 -6.59
CA ILE A 65 -2.03 10.95 -5.57
C ILE A 65 -0.82 11.81 -5.18
N GLY A 66 0.33 11.18 -4.90
CA GLY A 66 1.56 11.90 -4.55
C GLY A 66 2.16 12.73 -5.69
N LYS A 67 1.81 12.45 -6.95
CA LYS A 67 2.16 13.28 -8.11
C LYS A 67 1.16 14.42 -8.33
N LEU A 68 -0.15 14.14 -8.21
CA LEU A 68 -1.22 15.12 -8.41
C LEU A 68 -1.23 16.22 -7.35
N GLN A 69 -0.90 15.90 -6.08
CA GLN A 69 -0.74 16.93 -5.05
C GLN A 69 0.49 17.81 -5.29
N ARG A 70 1.62 17.23 -5.75
CA ARG A 70 2.81 18.01 -6.07
C ARG A 70 2.61 18.94 -7.27
N SER A 71 1.88 18.50 -8.30
CA SER A 71 1.59 19.34 -9.47
C SER A 71 0.69 20.53 -9.12
N HIS A 72 -0.33 20.34 -8.27
CA HIS A 72 -1.18 21.45 -7.81
C HIS A 72 -0.43 22.45 -6.92
N ILE A 73 0.46 21.99 -6.03
CA ILE A 73 1.28 22.88 -5.19
C ILE A 73 2.28 23.67 -6.04
N LEU A 74 2.98 23.01 -6.98
CA LEU A 74 3.92 23.69 -7.89
C LEU A 74 3.21 24.70 -8.80
N ALA A 75 2.02 24.36 -9.32
CA ALA A 75 1.21 25.29 -10.10
C ALA A 75 0.76 26.50 -9.26
N ALA A 76 0.31 26.28 -8.01
CA ALA A 76 -0.10 27.36 -7.12
C ALA A 76 1.06 28.31 -6.76
N ILE A 77 2.27 27.78 -6.56
CA ILE A 77 3.48 28.59 -6.31
C ILE A 77 3.86 29.39 -7.57
N SER A 78 3.71 28.83 -8.77
CA SER A 78 3.98 29.56 -10.02
C SER A 78 3.03 30.74 -10.27
N PHE A 79 1.80 30.70 -9.75
CA PHE A 79 0.84 31.81 -9.83
C PHE A 79 1.07 32.93 -8.79
N LEU A 80 1.88 32.68 -7.75
CA LEU A 80 2.21 33.67 -6.72
C LEU A 80 3.52 34.42 -7.00
N ILE A 81 4.32 33.93 -7.97
CA ILE A 81 5.62 34.49 -8.35
C ILE A 81 5.56 35.19 -9.72
N CYS A 82 4.43 35.11 -10.43
CA CYS A 82 4.10 35.92 -11.61
C CYS A 82 3.06 36.98 -11.25
#